data_AF-A0A1F8LYQ2-F1
#
_entry.id   AF-A0A1F8LYQ2-F1
#
_cell.length_a   1.000
_cell.length_b   1.000
_cell.length_c   1.000
_cell.angle_alpha   90.00
_cell.angle_beta   90.00
_cell.angle_gamma   90.00
#
_symmetry.space_group_name_H-M   'P 1'
#
loop_
_entity.id
_entity.type
_entity.pdbx_description
1 polymer ?
#
loop_
_entity_poly.entity_id
_entity_poly.type
_entity_poly.pdbx_seq_one_letter_code
_entity_poly.pdbx_strand_id
1 'polypeptide(L)' 'MADIDKAIKKIEAGDAWDESDEVVQVDMKKPLDKVIPVRLSGDKWEELRREARELGVGPTTLARMWLLERLRQRVKA' A
#
# COMPACT_ATOMS: atom_id res chain seq x y z
N MET A 1 -13.19 -6.99 -25.96
CA MET A 1 -11.86 -7.61 -26.11
C MET A 1 -11.04 -6.88 -27.17
N ALA A 2 -11.56 -6.70 -28.39
CA ALA A 2 -10.86 -5.97 -29.47
C ALA A 2 -10.39 -4.55 -29.11
N ASP A 3 -11.16 -3.80 -28.30
CA ASP A 3 -10.79 -2.43 -27.89
C ASP A 3 -9.61 -2.40 -26.90
N ILE A 4 -9.48 -3.43 -26.07
CA ILE A 4 -8.37 -3.56 -25.11
C ILE A 4 -7.08 -3.90 -25.86
N ASP A 5 -7.15 -4.84 -26.82
CA ASP A 5 -6.00 -5.21 -27.65
C ASP A 5 -5.47 -4.03 -28.46
N LYS A 6 -6.37 -3.16 -28.93
CA LYS A 6 -6.02 -1.93 -29.64
C LYS A 6 -5.30 -0.93 -28.72
N ALA A 7 -5.76 -0.78 -27.48
CA ALA A 7 -5.12 0.09 -26.49
C ALA A 7 -3.72 -0.43 -26.12
N ILE A 8 -3.56 -1.74 -25.92
CA ILE A 8 -2.27 -2.36 -25.61
C ILE A 8 -1.24 -2.08 -26.71
N LYS A 9 -1.62 -2.24 -27.99
CA LYS A 9 -0.72 -1.96 -29.11
C LYS A 9 -0.27 -0.51 -29.19
N LYS A 10 -1.16 0.43 -28.87
CA LYS A 10 -0.82 1.86 -28.80
C LYS A 10 0.21 2.13 -27.68
N ILE A 11 0.03 1.49 -26.53
CA ILE A 11 0.97 1.59 -25.41
C ILE A 11 2.35 1.05 -25.79
N GLU A 12 2.40 -0.14 -26.39
CA GLU A 12 3.67 -0.75 -26.84
C GLU A 12 4.37 0.08 -27.93
N ALA A 13 3.62 0.80 -28.76
CA ALA A 13 4.13 1.70 -29.77
C ALA A 13 4.57 3.07 -29.21
N GLY A 14 4.39 3.33 -27.91
CA GLY A 14 4.70 4.61 -27.27
C GLY A 14 3.70 5.74 -27.57
N ASP A 15 2.58 5.42 -28.21
CA ASP A 15 1.47 6.33 -28.55
C ASP A 15 0.32 6.18 -27.54
N ALA A 16 0.69 6.17 -26.25
CA ALA A 16 -0.21 5.88 -25.15
C ALA A 16 -0.98 7.10 -24.63
N TRP A 17 -0.45 8.30 -24.89
CA TRP A 17 -0.86 9.55 -24.25
C TRP A 17 -1.19 10.59 -25.31
N ASP A 18 -2.37 11.20 -25.22
CA ASP A 18 -2.75 12.35 -26.03
C ASP A 18 -2.38 13.65 -25.30
N GLU A 19 -2.04 14.72 -26.03
CA GLU A 19 -1.72 16.03 -25.43
C GLU A 19 -2.90 16.62 -24.63
N SER A 20 -4.12 16.17 -24.91
CA SER A 20 -5.34 16.53 -24.19
C SER A 20 -5.61 15.71 -22.94
N ASP A 21 -4.79 14.70 -22.64
CA ASP A 21 -4.99 13.86 -21.47
C ASP A 21 -4.81 14.65 -20.18
N GLU A 22 -5.71 14.40 -19.22
CA GLU A 22 -5.67 15.06 -17.92
C GLU A 22 -4.48 14.55 -17.09
N VAL A 23 -3.58 15.45 -16.72
CA VAL A 23 -2.45 15.14 -15.83
C VAL A 23 -2.96 15.05 -14.38
N VAL A 24 -3.12 13.82 -13.89
CA VAL A 24 -3.47 13.58 -12.49
C VAL A 24 -2.23 13.67 -11.61
N GLN A 25 -2.16 14.68 -10.74
CA GLN A 25 -1.11 14.75 -9.72
C GLN A 25 -1.42 13.80 -8.57
N VAL A 26 -0.55 12.80 -8.38
CA VAL A 26 -0.65 11.84 -7.27
C VAL A 26 0.34 12.26 -6.18
N ASP A 27 -0.18 12.69 -5.03
CA ASP A 27 0.66 12.98 -3.87
C ASP A 27 1.11 11.67 -3.20
N MET A 28 2.34 11.26 -3.48
CA MET A 28 2.95 10.10 -2.85
C MET A 28 3.61 10.49 -1.53
N LYS A 29 3.20 9.84 -0.43
CA LYS A 29 3.89 10.01 0.84
C LYS A 29 5.37 9.61 0.69
N LYS A 30 6.26 10.43 1.26
CA LYS A 30 7.68 10.10 1.34
C LYS A 30 7.87 8.69 1.90
N PRO A 31 8.76 7.87 1.31
CA PRO A 31 9.04 6.53 1.81
C PRO A 31 9.53 6.61 3.26
N LEU A 32 9.10 5.64 4.07
CA LEU A 32 9.57 5.49 5.45
C LEU A 32 11.07 5.17 5.43
N ASP A 33 11.85 5.88 6.24
CA ASP A 33 13.31 5.84 6.24
C ASP A 33 13.92 4.88 7.28
N LYS A 34 13.11 4.39 8.22
CA LYS A 34 13.54 3.48 9.31
C LYS A 34 12.79 2.16 9.28
N VAL A 35 13.53 1.08 9.55
CA VAL A 35 13.01 -0.29 9.63
C VAL A 35 13.24 -0.84 11.04
N ILE A 36 12.22 -1.49 11.60
CA ILE A 36 12.30 -2.21 12.86
C ILE A 36 12.10 -3.71 12.56
N PRO A 37 13.15 -4.55 12.58
CA PRO A 37 12.99 -5.99 12.42
C PRO A 37 12.40 -6.60 13.69
N VAL A 38 11.27 -7.31 13.56
CA VAL A 38 10.57 -7.97 14.67
C VAL A 38 10.44 -9.46 14.36
N ARG A 39 10.88 -10.32 15.29
CA ARG A 39 10.64 -11.76 15.20
C ARG A 39 9.31 -12.10 15.86
N LEU A 40 8.47 -12.83 15.14
CA LEU A 40 7.20 -13.35 15.62
C LEU A 40 7.21 -14.88 15.51
N SER A 41 6.48 -15.56 16.39
CA SER A 41 6.17 -16.96 16.16
C SER A 41 5.25 -17.11 14.93
N GLY A 42 5.27 -18.28 14.30
CA GLY A 42 4.40 -18.56 13.14
C GLY A 42 2.92 -18.30 13.45
N ASP A 43 2.45 -18.77 14.62
CA ASP A 43 1.06 -18.60 15.03
C ASP A 43 0.66 -17.12 15.18
N LYS A 44 1.54 -16.29 15.75
CA LYS A 44 1.29 -14.86 15.93
C LYS A 44 1.35 -14.09 14.61
N TRP A 45 2.18 -14.55 13.68
CA TRP A 45 2.20 -14.03 12.33
C TRP A 45 0.89 -14.31 11.59
N GLU A 46 0.37 -15.53 11.69
CA GLU A 46 -0.90 -15.91 11.04
C GLU A 46 -2.11 -15.20 11.66
N GLU A 47 -2.11 -15.01 12.98
CA GLU A 47 -3.11 -14.19 13.67
C GLU A 47 -3.13 -12.75 13.14
N LEU A 48 -1.96 -12.09 13.09
CA LEU A 48 -1.83 -10.73 12.53
C LEU A 48 -2.30 -10.67 11.07
N ARG A 49 -1.97 -11.68 10.27
CA ARG A 49 -2.35 -11.74 8.85
C ARG A 49 -3.87 -11.85 8.68
N ARG A 50 -4.53 -12.67 9.51
CA ARG A 50 -5.99 -12.82 9.49
C ARG A 50 -6.69 -11.50 9.83
N GLU A 51 -6.28 -10.86 10.93
CA GLU A 51 -6.87 -9.58 11.36
C GLU A 51 -6.63 -8.47 10.32
N ALA A 52 -5.43 -8.39 9.76
CA ALA A 52 -5.11 -7.41 8.72
C ALA A 52 -6.00 -7.60 7.47
N ARG A 53 -6.26 -8.85 7.09
CA ARG A 53 -7.14 -9.18 5.97
C ARG A 53 -8.58 -8.75 6.23
N GLU A 54 -9.11 -8.98 7.42
CA GLU A 54 -10.46 -8.55 7.81
C GLU A 54 -10.61 -7.02 7.74
N LEU A 55 -9.54 -6.29 8.04
CA LEU A 55 -9.47 -4.83 7.96
C LEU A 55 -9.08 -4.29 6.58
N GLY A 56 -8.82 -5.15 5.59
CA GLY A 56 -8.42 -4.74 4.23
C GLY A 56 -7.03 -4.09 4.15
N VAL A 57 -6.15 -4.35 5.12
CA VAL A 57 -4.79 -3.80 5.18
C VAL A 57 -3.72 -4.90 5.17
N GLY A 58 -2.47 -4.54 4.86
CA GLY A 58 -1.34 -5.47 5.00
C GLY A 58 -0.97 -5.72 6.47
N PRO A 59 -0.39 -6.89 6.81
CA PRO A 59 0.01 -7.21 8.19
C PRO A 59 1.03 -6.22 8.77
N THR A 60 1.96 -5.73 7.95
CA THR A 60 2.94 -4.71 8.36
C THR A 60 2.30 -3.34 8.58
N THR A 61 1.28 -3.00 7.79
CA THR A 61 0.48 -1.78 7.96
C THR A 61 -0.31 -1.84 9.27
N LEU A 62 -0.97 -2.97 9.57
CA LEU A 62 -1.70 -3.16 10.82
C LEU A 62 -0.76 -3.06 12.02
N ALA A 63 0.38 -3.75 11.99
CA ALA A 63 1.38 -3.67 13.05
C ALA A 63 1.85 -2.22 13.30
N ARG A 64 2.08 -1.45 12.22
CA ARG A 64 2.44 -0.03 12.33
C ARG A 64 1.32 0.81 12.95
N MET A 65 0.07 0.57 12.55
CA MET A 65 -1.09 1.29 13.10
C MET A 65 -1.21 1.08 14.60
N TRP A 66 -1.16 -0.17 15.06
CA TRP A 66 -1.21 -0.49 16.49
C TRP A 66 -0.05 0.10 17.26
N LEU A 67 1.18 0.07 16.72
CA LEU A 67 2.34 0.68 17.37
C LEU A 67 2.13 2.19 17.59
N LEU A 68 1.69 2.91 16.55
CA LEU A 68 1.45 4.35 16.63
C LEU A 68 0.27 4.70 17.55
N GLU A 69 -0.79 3.91 17.51
CA GLU A 69 -1.93 4.06 18.41
C GLU A 69 -1.50 3.92 19.87
N ARG A 70 -0.72 2.87 20.18
CA ARG A 70 -0.25 2.61 21.54
C ARG A 70 0.66 3.73 22.07
N LEU A 71 1.51 4.28 21.20
CA LEU A 71 2.34 5.44 21.54
C LEU A 71 1.49 6.68 21.84
N ARG A 72 0.46 6.95 21.04
CA ARG A 72 -0.46 8.09 21.27
C ARG A 72 -1.21 7.97 22.60
N GLN A 73 -1.65 6.77 22.95
CA GLN A 73 -2.36 6.54 24.23
C GLN A 73 -1.46 6.82 25.44
N ARG A 74 -0.16 6.47 25.37
CA ARG A 74 0.79 6.73 26.47
C ARG A 74 1.12 8.20 26.68
N VAL A 75 1.11 9.02 25.62
CA VAL A 75 1.40 10.46 25.72
C VAL A 75 0.22 11.25 26.31
N LYS A 76 -1.00 10.70 26.23
CA LYS A 76 -2.22 11.32 26.77
C LYS A 76 -2.53 10.95 28.23
N ALA A 77 -1.81 9.97 28.79
CA ALA A 77 -1.96 9.50 30.17
C ALA A 77 -0.89 10.15 31.06
#